data_AF-D2PVB4-F1
#
_entry.id   AF-D2PVB4-F1
#
_cell.length_a   1.000
_cell.length_b   1.000
_cell.length_c   1.000
_cell.angle_alpha   90.00
_cell.angle_beta   90.00
_cell.angle_gamma   90.00
#
_symmetry.space_group_name_H-M   'P 1'
#
loop_
_entity.id
_entity.type
_entity.pdbx_description
1 polymer ?
#
loop_
_entity_poly.entity_id
_entity_poly.type
_entity_poly.pdbx_seq_one_letter_code
_entity_poly.pdbx_strand_id
1 'polypeptide(L)'
;MTPRLPAERTLPHKQEILERVLADDVTQRPRRRWLVPAAAAASVVVVAGGLVALDLGADSPPVSGPTTATTPTPKTPVRLTAGEVAVAAGPVSTADAQALARACVTQEGRPAGKVGRITHRVQVLSWADRRKTQNSVVVQDTSDGLIYGCVGFPDTKVRNGIAVQGVEVSLIGGDAAEARKRKSVINPTDATHPAVPTDGGSSRYFIRFDTQPDLLTTEAWYRVDARVVVMRQRFVVKGAPGPWFVAKPIDGYVFLRSRDKSTALRQGDQVRLETQVIGRGGKLLDAPADQKGGGGLTPSPGTTRVDTGTVGLTPDGRAGWLNFTNR
;
A
#
# COMPACT_ATOMS: atom_id res chain seq x y z
N MET A 1 -22.16 -45.12 -11.13
CA MET A 1 -22.13 -44.29 -12.34
C MET A 1 -20.79 -43.57 -12.37
N THR A 2 -19.87 -43.98 -13.22
CA THR A 2 -18.49 -43.45 -13.28
C THR A 2 -18.42 -42.42 -14.42
N PRO A 3 -17.97 -41.18 -14.19
CA PRO A 3 -17.92 -40.18 -15.25
C PRO A 3 -16.84 -40.54 -16.27
N ARG A 4 -17.26 -40.70 -17.54
CA ARG A 4 -16.41 -40.99 -18.68
C ARG A 4 -15.75 -39.69 -19.14
N LEU A 5 -14.44 -39.55 -18.94
CA LEU A 5 -13.68 -38.40 -19.44
C LEU A 5 -13.72 -38.37 -20.98
N PRO A 6 -13.85 -37.18 -21.61
CA PRO A 6 -13.85 -37.05 -23.06
C PRO A 6 -12.47 -37.38 -23.65
N ALA A 7 -12.47 -37.92 -24.86
CA ALA A 7 -11.26 -38.31 -25.57
C ALA A 7 -10.32 -37.11 -25.80
N GLU A 8 -9.02 -37.34 -25.54
CA GLU A 8 -7.94 -36.37 -25.72
C GLU A 8 -7.93 -35.87 -27.18
N ARG A 9 -8.00 -34.55 -27.37
CA ARG A 9 -7.82 -33.95 -28.69
C ARG A 9 -6.36 -34.07 -29.10
N THR A 10 -6.09 -34.82 -30.16
CA THR A 10 -4.76 -34.87 -30.79
C THR A 10 -4.41 -33.50 -31.37
N LEU A 11 -3.42 -32.84 -30.77
CA LEU A 11 -2.80 -31.64 -31.32
C LEU A 11 -1.93 -32.04 -32.52
N PRO A 12 -2.19 -31.53 -33.74
CA PRO A 12 -1.24 -31.66 -34.83
C PRO A 12 0.07 -30.93 -34.42
N HIS A 13 1.22 -31.48 -34.83
CA HIS A 13 2.57 -30.95 -34.53
C HIS A 13 3.07 -31.08 -33.08
N LYS A 14 2.46 -31.96 -32.26
CA LYS A 14 2.91 -32.21 -30.87
C LYS A 14 4.41 -32.57 -30.78
N GLN A 15 4.93 -33.37 -31.71
CA GLN A 15 6.35 -33.74 -31.73
C GLN A 15 7.26 -32.57 -32.11
N GLU A 16 6.84 -31.75 -33.06
CA GLU A 16 7.59 -30.56 -33.51
C GLU A 16 7.71 -29.50 -32.40
N ILE A 17 6.65 -29.33 -31.60
CA ILE A 17 6.65 -28.47 -30.41
C ILE A 17 7.57 -29.04 -29.33
N LEU A 18 7.51 -30.35 -29.09
CA LEU A 18 8.35 -31.00 -28.07
C LEU A 18 9.83 -30.90 -28.43
N GLU A 19 10.17 -31.09 -29.70
CA GLU A 19 11.54 -30.98 -30.21
C GLU A 19 12.08 -29.55 -30.13
N ARG A 20 11.25 -28.53 -30.42
CA ARG A 20 11.64 -27.12 -30.21
C ARG A 20 11.93 -26.81 -28.74
N VAL A 21 11.05 -27.25 -27.84
CA VAL A 21 11.23 -27.01 -26.40
C VAL A 21 12.48 -27.72 -25.87
N LEU A 22 12.77 -28.92 -26.35
CA LEU A 22 13.97 -29.66 -25.98
C LEU A 22 15.25 -29.07 -26.60
N ALA A 23 15.18 -28.53 -27.82
CA ALA A 23 16.32 -27.88 -28.48
C ALA A 23 16.69 -26.53 -27.82
N ASP A 24 15.70 -25.75 -27.38
CA ASP A 24 15.93 -24.48 -26.67
C ASP A 24 16.58 -24.70 -25.30
N ASP A 25 16.31 -25.82 -24.62
CA ASP A 25 16.87 -26.12 -23.29
C ASP A 25 18.36 -26.55 -23.36
N VAL A 26 18.85 -26.96 -24.54
CA VAL A 26 20.25 -27.39 -24.74
C VAL A 26 21.19 -26.22 -25.05
N THR A 27 20.70 -25.11 -25.61
CA THR A 27 21.56 -24.02 -26.09
C THR A 27 21.87 -22.92 -25.07
N GLN A 28 21.20 -22.89 -23.91
CA GLN A 28 21.43 -21.85 -22.88
C GLN A 28 21.74 -22.38 -21.49
N ARG A 29 22.93 -22.99 -21.29
CA ARG A 29 23.52 -23.08 -19.94
C ARG A 29 25.04 -22.91 -19.92
N PRO A 30 25.57 -21.74 -19.51
CA PRO A 30 26.92 -21.69 -18.93
C PRO A 30 26.89 -22.32 -17.52
N ARG A 31 27.68 -23.38 -17.36
CA ARG A 31 27.87 -24.17 -16.13
C ARG A 31 28.34 -23.30 -14.95
N ARG A 32 27.54 -23.20 -13.88
CA ARG A 32 28.04 -22.93 -12.52
C ARG A 32 27.45 -23.94 -11.54
N ARG A 33 28.36 -24.69 -10.92
CA ARG A 33 28.13 -25.75 -9.95
C ARG A 33 27.45 -25.17 -8.70
N TRP A 34 26.31 -25.73 -8.31
CA TRP A 34 25.74 -25.59 -6.99
C TRP A 34 25.72 -26.96 -6.32
N LEU A 35 26.34 -27.03 -5.13
CA LEU A 35 26.20 -28.12 -4.18
C LEU A 35 24.77 -28.10 -3.63
N VAL A 36 24.13 -29.26 -3.63
CA VAL A 36 22.81 -29.53 -3.04
C VAL A 36 23.03 -30.13 -1.64
N PRO A 37 22.16 -29.80 -0.67
CA PRO A 37 21.26 -30.82 -0.09
C PRO A 37 19.81 -30.27 -0.05
N ALA A 38 18.79 -30.90 -0.64
CA ALA A 38 18.12 -32.17 -0.32
C ALA A 38 17.42 -32.19 1.06
N ALA A 39 16.12 -32.53 1.03
CA ALA A 39 15.12 -32.71 2.10
C ALA A 39 14.45 -31.42 2.64
N ALA A 40 13.13 -31.32 2.89
CA ALA A 40 12.00 -32.22 2.68
C ALA A 40 10.67 -31.45 2.87
N ALA A 41 9.59 -32.07 2.35
CA ALA A 41 8.21 -32.06 2.83
C ALA A 41 7.36 -30.78 2.76
N ALA A 42 6.29 -30.91 1.96
CA ALA A 42 5.13 -30.05 1.94
C ALA A 42 4.34 -30.12 3.26
N SER A 43 3.83 -28.99 3.70
CA SER A 43 2.76 -28.92 4.70
C SER A 43 1.86 -27.75 4.33
N VAL A 44 0.67 -28.07 3.81
CA VAL A 44 -0.42 -27.12 3.64
C VAL A 44 -1.04 -26.92 5.01
N VAL A 45 -0.82 -25.77 5.64
CA VAL A 45 -1.59 -25.34 6.81
C VAL A 45 -2.62 -24.33 6.33
N VAL A 46 -3.89 -24.75 6.35
CA VAL A 46 -5.05 -23.86 6.27
C VAL A 46 -5.18 -23.19 7.64
N VAL A 47 -4.73 -21.93 7.77
CA VAL A 47 -4.99 -21.15 8.99
C VAL A 47 -6.36 -20.51 8.88
N ALA A 48 -7.35 -21.20 9.46
CA ALA A 48 -8.62 -20.63 9.83
C ALA A 48 -8.59 -20.26 11.33
N GLY A 49 -8.68 -18.96 11.63
CA GLY A 49 -9.27 -18.41 12.85
C GLY A 49 -8.59 -18.62 14.22
N GLY A 50 -8.46 -17.52 14.98
CA GLY A 50 -8.44 -17.56 16.45
C GLY A 50 -7.26 -16.86 17.12
N LEU A 51 -7.38 -15.56 17.40
CA LEU A 51 -6.56 -14.91 18.43
C LEU A 51 -7.12 -15.28 19.80
N VAL A 52 -6.42 -16.14 20.54
CA VAL A 52 -6.60 -16.32 21.99
C VAL A 52 -5.60 -15.38 22.68
N ALA A 53 -6.11 -14.41 23.42
CA ALA A 53 -5.31 -13.65 24.38
C ALA A 53 -5.26 -14.45 25.68
N LEU A 54 -4.05 -14.82 26.13
CA LEU A 54 -3.83 -15.32 27.47
C LEU A 54 -3.82 -14.14 28.44
N ASP A 55 -4.77 -14.19 29.37
CA ASP A 55 -4.89 -13.30 30.52
C ASP A 55 -4.09 -13.94 31.67
N LEU A 56 -3.13 -13.19 32.22
CA LEU A 56 -2.44 -13.52 33.47
C LEU A 56 -2.47 -12.26 34.34
N GLY A 57 -3.58 -12.09 35.07
CA GLY A 57 -3.56 -11.39 36.35
C GLY A 57 -2.82 -12.26 37.39
N ALA A 58 -2.35 -11.76 38.51
CA ALA A 58 -2.38 -10.45 39.12
C ALA A 58 -1.19 -10.38 40.10
N ASP A 59 -0.70 -9.19 40.39
CA ASP A 59 -0.55 -8.69 41.77
C ASP A 59 0.08 -7.29 41.74
N SER A 60 -0.55 -6.35 42.42
CA SER A 60 -0.01 -5.02 42.71
C SER A 60 -0.25 -4.71 44.18
N PRO A 61 0.66 -3.97 44.81
CA PRO A 61 0.27 -2.94 45.76
C PRO A 61 0.77 -1.55 45.35
N PRO A 62 0.24 -0.47 45.96
CA PRO A 62 -0.01 0.79 45.26
C PRO A 62 1.09 1.83 45.49
N VAL A 63 1.29 2.71 44.50
CA VAL A 63 1.91 4.02 44.72
C VAL A 63 1.14 5.10 43.94
N SER A 64 0.67 6.09 44.69
CA SER A 64 -0.10 7.25 44.25
C SER A 64 0.72 8.24 43.43
N GLY A 65 0.16 8.74 42.31
CA GLY A 65 0.69 9.87 41.53
C GLY A 65 -0.10 10.10 40.23
N PRO A 66 -0.30 11.34 39.75
CA PRO A 66 -1.38 11.70 38.84
C PRO A 66 -1.15 11.13 37.44
N THR A 67 -2.04 10.25 37.01
CA THR A 67 -1.93 9.57 35.71
C THR A 67 -2.56 10.42 34.62
N THR A 68 -1.72 10.91 33.71
CA THR A 68 -2.10 11.44 32.40
C THR A 68 -2.95 10.41 31.66
N ALA A 69 -4.16 10.80 31.26
CA ALA A 69 -5.13 9.93 30.62
C ALA A 69 -4.55 9.30 29.34
N THR A 70 -4.21 8.00 29.42
CA THR A 70 -3.92 7.18 28.25
C THR A 70 -5.26 6.70 27.70
N THR A 71 -5.74 7.35 26.65
CA THR A 71 -6.97 6.92 25.95
C THR A 71 -6.77 5.50 25.41
N PRO A 72 -7.56 4.50 25.81
CA PRO A 72 -7.44 3.15 25.27
C PRO A 72 -7.90 3.15 23.80
N THR A 73 -7.04 2.64 22.92
CA THR A 73 -7.39 2.35 21.53
C THR A 73 -8.51 1.30 21.53
N PRO A 74 -9.66 1.51 20.88
CA PRO A 74 -10.72 0.52 20.82
C PRO A 74 -10.21 -0.77 20.16
N LYS A 75 -10.22 -1.87 20.93
CA LYS A 75 -9.82 -3.22 20.47
C LYS A 75 -10.87 -3.90 19.58
N THR A 76 -11.95 -3.24 19.18
CA THR A 76 -12.96 -3.88 18.33
C THR A 76 -12.39 -4.05 16.92
N PRO A 77 -12.11 -5.29 16.46
CA PRO A 77 -11.65 -5.49 15.10
C PRO A 77 -12.77 -5.06 14.16
N VAL A 78 -12.54 -4.00 13.37
CA VAL A 78 -13.42 -3.71 12.24
C VAL A 78 -13.49 -4.95 11.38
N ARG A 79 -14.68 -5.54 11.31
CA ARG A 79 -14.96 -6.74 10.54
C ARG A 79 -15.14 -6.31 9.10
N LEU A 80 -14.26 -6.80 8.23
CA LEU A 80 -14.38 -6.57 6.80
C LEU A 80 -15.67 -7.21 6.30
N THR A 81 -16.37 -6.48 5.44
CA THR A 81 -17.55 -6.97 4.74
C THR A 81 -17.14 -7.74 3.48
N ALA A 82 -18.06 -8.53 2.92
CA ALA A 82 -17.80 -9.27 1.69
C ALA A 82 -17.44 -8.28 0.55
N GLY A 83 -16.29 -8.49 -0.11
CA GLY A 83 -15.78 -7.61 -1.17
C GLY A 83 -14.80 -6.53 -0.71
N GLU A 84 -14.47 -6.45 0.57
CA GLU A 84 -13.39 -5.63 1.09
C GLU A 84 -12.05 -6.37 1.09
N VAL A 85 -10.99 -5.66 0.71
CA VAL A 85 -9.60 -6.14 0.66
C VAL A 85 -8.78 -5.34 1.66
N ALA A 86 -8.23 -6.01 2.68
CA ALA A 86 -7.28 -5.38 3.58
C ALA A 86 -6.01 -4.98 2.82
N VAL A 87 -5.58 -3.73 2.97
CA VAL A 87 -4.28 -3.27 2.45
C VAL A 87 -3.13 -3.88 3.27
N ALA A 88 -3.32 -3.96 4.59
CA ALA A 88 -2.38 -4.58 5.51
C ALA A 88 -2.40 -6.11 5.36
N ALA A 89 -1.23 -6.68 5.11
CA ALA A 89 -0.98 -8.11 4.98
C ALA A 89 -0.30 -8.71 6.23
N GLY A 90 0.27 -7.88 7.11
CA GLY A 90 0.91 -8.34 8.34
C GLY A 90 1.81 -7.28 8.98
N PRO A 91 2.43 -7.59 10.14
CA PRO A 91 3.42 -6.73 10.75
C PRO A 91 4.77 -6.80 10.01
N VAL A 92 5.58 -5.74 10.12
CA VAL A 92 6.99 -5.74 9.68
C VAL A 92 7.88 -5.97 10.89
N SER A 93 8.93 -6.80 10.73
CA SER A 93 9.91 -7.04 11.80
C SER A 93 10.64 -5.73 12.16
N THR A 94 11.11 -5.60 13.41
CA THR A 94 11.86 -4.40 13.82
C THR A 94 13.11 -4.19 12.97
N ALA A 95 13.82 -5.27 12.60
CA ALA A 95 15.02 -5.21 11.78
C ALA A 95 14.70 -4.70 10.36
N ASP A 96 13.67 -5.24 9.72
CA ASP A 96 13.26 -4.82 8.38
C ASP A 96 12.73 -3.39 8.37
N ALA A 97 11.98 -3.01 9.41
CA ALA A 97 11.49 -1.64 9.56
C ALA A 97 12.65 -0.65 9.72
N GLN A 98 13.67 -0.98 10.52
CA GLN A 98 14.87 -0.16 10.64
C GLN A 98 15.66 -0.09 9.34
N ALA A 99 15.83 -1.20 8.63
CA ALA A 99 16.53 -1.22 7.35
C ALA A 99 15.83 -0.32 6.32
N LEU A 100 14.50 -0.42 6.20
CA LEU A 100 13.70 0.42 5.31
C LEU A 100 13.73 1.90 5.73
N ALA A 101 13.63 2.19 7.04
CA ALA A 101 13.72 3.56 7.55
C ALA A 101 15.08 4.21 7.23
N ARG A 102 16.18 3.48 7.39
CA ARG A 102 17.53 3.96 7.04
C ARG A 102 17.67 4.23 5.56
N ALA A 103 17.17 3.32 4.72
CA ALA A 103 17.14 3.50 3.27
C ALA A 103 16.33 4.74 2.86
N CYS A 104 15.17 4.94 3.47
CA CYS A 104 14.29 6.07 3.20
C CYS A 104 14.94 7.42 3.53
N VAL A 105 15.49 7.56 4.74
CA VAL A 105 16.22 8.77 5.16
C VAL A 105 17.44 9.00 4.24
N THR A 106 18.14 7.93 3.85
CA THR A 106 19.28 8.03 2.93
C THR A 106 18.89 8.51 1.54
N GLN A 107 17.75 8.05 1.01
CA GLN A 107 17.23 8.48 -0.28
C GLN A 107 16.88 9.98 -0.32
N GLU A 108 16.49 10.54 0.83
CA GLU A 108 16.30 12.00 1.03
C GLU A 108 17.62 12.78 1.23
N GLY A 109 18.77 12.13 0.98
CA GLY A 109 20.09 12.75 1.07
C GLY A 109 20.59 12.94 2.51
N ARG A 110 20.04 12.20 3.47
CA ARG A 110 20.39 12.30 4.90
C ARG A 110 21.22 11.10 5.34
N PRO A 111 22.13 11.23 6.32
CA PRO A 111 22.89 10.08 6.80
C PRO A 111 21.97 9.02 7.41
N ALA A 112 22.21 7.73 7.10
CA ALA A 112 21.40 6.61 7.61
C ALA A 112 21.28 6.54 9.14
N GLY A 113 22.18 7.18 9.89
CA GLY A 113 22.12 7.30 11.35
C GLY A 113 21.08 8.29 11.88
N LYS A 114 20.38 9.04 11.01
CA LYS A 114 19.39 10.05 11.41
C LYS A 114 17.96 9.50 11.54
N VAL A 115 17.79 8.18 11.53
CA VAL A 115 16.52 7.52 11.81
C VAL A 115 16.12 7.72 13.28
N GLY A 116 14.99 8.36 13.50
CA GLY A 116 14.38 8.54 14.80
C GLY A 116 13.30 7.51 15.08
N ARG A 117 12.16 7.98 15.57
CA ARG A 117 11.02 7.12 15.92
C ARG A 117 10.39 6.50 14.65
N ILE A 118 10.08 5.21 14.72
CA ILE A 118 9.34 4.47 13.68
C ILE A 118 7.95 4.13 14.23
N THR A 119 6.89 4.72 13.67
CA THR A 119 5.52 4.67 14.23
C THR A 119 4.54 3.81 13.42
N HIS A 120 4.75 3.61 12.12
CA HIS A 120 3.96 2.69 11.29
C HIS A 120 4.88 1.55 10.81
N ARG A 121 4.45 0.28 10.91
CA ARG A 121 5.27 -0.90 10.55
C ARG A 121 4.38 -2.02 10.02
N VAL A 122 4.04 -1.95 8.73
CA VAL A 122 3.05 -2.85 8.13
C VAL A 122 3.51 -3.37 6.79
N GLN A 123 3.33 -4.67 6.58
CA GLN A 123 3.42 -5.27 5.27
C GLN A 123 2.15 -4.95 4.49
N VAL A 124 2.29 -4.45 3.28
CA VAL A 124 1.19 -4.08 2.40
C VAL A 124 1.23 -4.91 1.14
N LEU A 125 0.08 -5.16 0.52
CA LEU A 125 0.01 -5.95 -0.72
C LEU A 125 0.78 -5.28 -1.86
N SER A 126 1.66 -6.02 -2.55
CA SER A 126 2.40 -5.50 -3.71
C SER A 126 1.48 -5.22 -4.90
N TRP A 127 1.78 -4.13 -5.62
CA TRP A 127 1.17 -3.76 -6.89
C TRP A 127 1.43 -4.79 -8.00
N ALA A 128 2.68 -5.27 -8.10
CA ALA A 128 3.13 -6.16 -9.17
C ALA A 128 2.67 -7.61 -8.99
N ASP A 129 2.51 -8.08 -7.75
CA ASP A 129 2.15 -9.46 -7.46
C ASP A 129 1.31 -9.54 -6.18
N ARG A 130 0.07 -10.04 -6.30
CA ARG A 130 -0.85 -10.19 -5.15
C ARG A 130 -0.31 -11.14 -4.08
N ARG A 131 0.62 -12.01 -4.43
CA ARG A 131 1.23 -13.01 -3.54
C ARG A 131 2.44 -12.44 -2.79
N LYS A 132 2.92 -11.25 -3.17
CA LYS A 132 4.04 -10.58 -2.54
C LYS A 132 3.56 -9.43 -1.67
N THR A 133 4.30 -9.19 -0.62
CA THR A 133 4.13 -8.03 0.25
C THR A 133 5.28 -7.06 0.05
N GLN A 134 5.02 -5.81 0.38
CA GLN A 134 5.97 -4.72 0.47
C GLN A 134 6.00 -4.23 1.91
N ASN A 135 7.15 -3.81 2.40
CA ASN A 135 7.24 -3.24 3.73
C ASN A 135 6.87 -1.76 3.64
N SER A 136 6.01 -1.28 4.54
CA SER A 136 5.65 0.12 4.68
C SER A 136 5.98 0.58 6.09
N VAL A 137 6.67 1.72 6.20
CA VAL A 137 7.00 2.35 7.48
C VAL A 137 6.77 3.85 7.48
N VAL A 138 6.53 4.38 8.68
CA VAL A 138 6.60 5.82 8.95
C VAL A 138 7.79 6.06 9.87
N VAL A 139 8.68 6.95 9.45
CA VAL A 139 9.91 7.29 10.18
C VAL A 139 10.01 8.80 10.37
N GLN A 140 10.39 9.21 11.57
CA GLN A 140 10.83 10.58 11.85
C GLN A 140 12.33 10.72 11.62
N ASP A 141 12.75 11.70 10.84
CA ASP A 141 14.15 12.13 10.73
C ASP A 141 14.50 13.00 11.94
N THR A 142 15.57 12.63 12.65
CA THR A 142 16.06 13.34 13.83
C THR A 142 16.79 14.64 13.52
N SER A 143 17.18 14.87 12.27
CA SER A 143 17.94 16.06 11.88
C SER A 143 17.07 17.30 11.75
N ASP A 144 15.89 17.17 11.17
CA ASP A 144 14.95 18.27 10.91
C ASP A 144 13.54 17.99 11.45
N GLY A 145 13.32 16.85 12.10
CA GLY A 145 12.04 16.49 12.68
C GLY A 145 10.96 16.14 11.65
N LEU A 146 11.31 16.07 10.36
CA LEU A 146 10.38 15.68 9.29
C LEU A 146 9.99 14.22 9.41
N ILE A 147 8.79 13.89 8.93
CA ILE A 147 8.23 12.55 9.01
C ILE A 147 7.97 12.04 7.60
N TYR A 148 8.51 10.87 7.30
CA TYR A 148 8.44 10.23 5.99
C TYR A 148 7.63 8.95 6.04
N GLY A 149 6.76 8.78 5.04
CA GLY A 149 6.13 7.51 4.71
C GLY A 149 6.98 6.81 3.65
N CYS A 150 7.39 5.58 3.92
CA CYS A 150 8.35 4.86 3.12
C CYS A 150 7.78 3.49 2.74
N VAL A 151 7.84 3.14 1.45
CA VAL A 151 7.40 1.83 0.95
C VAL A 151 8.55 1.17 0.22
N GLY A 152 9.01 0.02 0.73
CA GLY A 152 10.05 -0.79 0.09
C GLY A 152 9.45 -1.78 -0.89
N PHE A 153 10.06 -1.92 -2.06
CA PHE A 153 9.70 -2.96 -3.02
C PHE A 153 10.16 -4.36 -2.55
N PRO A 154 9.54 -5.45 -3.04
CA PRO A 154 9.89 -6.80 -2.57
C PRO A 154 11.35 -7.18 -2.86
N ASP A 155 12.00 -6.48 -3.79
CA ASP A 155 13.37 -6.64 -4.24
C ASP A 155 14.29 -5.51 -3.76
N THR A 156 13.87 -4.68 -2.79
CA THR A 156 14.72 -3.63 -2.21
C THR A 156 16.02 -4.24 -1.69
N LYS A 157 17.12 -3.96 -2.38
CA LYS A 157 18.47 -4.33 -1.92
C LYS A 157 19.04 -3.16 -1.15
N VAL A 158 19.29 -3.38 0.13
CA VAL A 158 20.03 -2.43 0.97
C VAL A 158 21.49 -2.87 1.00
N ARG A 159 22.41 -2.03 0.55
CA ARG A 159 23.86 -2.25 0.65
C ARG A 159 24.45 -1.11 1.47
N ASN A 160 25.12 -1.43 2.58
CA ASN A 160 25.73 -0.45 3.49
C ASN A 160 24.75 0.63 3.98
N GLY A 161 23.48 0.30 4.20
CA GLY A 161 22.45 1.24 4.65
C GLY A 161 21.86 2.13 3.54
N ILE A 162 22.31 1.97 2.29
CA ILE A 162 21.76 2.65 1.10
C ILE A 162 20.81 1.69 0.39
N ALA A 163 19.57 2.10 0.13
CA ALA A 163 18.74 1.39 -0.84
C ALA A 163 19.34 1.59 -2.24
N VAL A 164 19.81 0.50 -2.83
CA VAL A 164 20.38 0.49 -4.18
C VAL A 164 19.27 0.49 -5.24
N GLN A 165 18.06 0.06 -4.86
CA GLN A 165 16.87 0.10 -5.69
C GLN A 165 15.61 0.02 -4.83
N GLY A 166 14.56 0.75 -5.24
CA GLY A 166 13.19 0.51 -4.79
C GLY A 166 12.89 0.92 -3.35
N VAL A 167 12.89 2.21 -3.03
CA VAL A 167 12.07 2.75 -1.94
C VAL A 167 11.29 3.94 -2.48
N GLU A 168 10.00 3.97 -2.22
CA GLU A 168 9.16 5.14 -2.44
C GLU A 168 9.07 5.93 -1.15
N VAL A 169 9.38 7.22 -1.23
CA VAL A 169 9.41 8.14 -0.09
C VAL A 169 8.39 9.24 -0.31
N SER A 170 7.65 9.58 0.74
CA SER A 170 6.69 10.69 0.77
C SER A 170 6.89 11.48 2.05
N LEU A 171 6.86 12.81 1.97
CA LEU A 171 6.90 13.66 3.16
C LEU A 171 5.47 13.76 3.72
N ILE A 172 5.26 13.17 4.89
CA ILE A 172 3.89 12.98 5.43
C ILE A 172 3.61 13.80 6.69
N GLY A 173 4.62 14.44 7.26
CA GLY A 173 4.45 15.28 8.45
C GLY A 173 5.78 15.80 9.00
N GLY A 174 5.74 16.27 10.24
CA GLY A 174 6.87 16.87 10.94
C GLY A 174 6.77 18.39 11.04
N ASP A 175 7.92 19.06 11.16
CA ASP A 175 7.99 20.51 11.31
C ASP A 175 7.60 21.26 10.04
N ALA A 176 6.63 22.17 10.16
CA ALA A 176 6.10 22.90 9.01
C ALA A 176 7.09 23.93 8.43
N ALA A 177 7.99 24.50 9.25
CA ALA A 177 9.00 25.43 8.76
C ALA A 177 10.07 24.69 7.95
N GLU A 178 10.50 23.52 8.41
CA GLU A 178 11.42 22.65 7.66
C GLU A 178 10.80 22.13 6.36
N ALA A 179 9.52 21.73 6.38
CA ALA A 179 8.82 21.31 5.16
C ALA A 179 8.76 22.45 4.12
N ARG A 180 8.49 23.68 4.55
CA ARG A 180 8.47 24.86 3.66
C ARG A 180 9.84 25.13 3.02
N LYS A 181 10.95 24.92 3.72
CA LYS A 181 12.30 25.02 3.13
C LYS A 181 12.49 24.03 1.98
N ARG A 182 11.77 22.91 1.99
CA ARG A 182 11.73 21.89 0.93
C ARG A 182 10.63 22.12 -0.11
N LYS A 183 9.95 23.28 -0.06
CA LYS A 183 8.80 23.61 -0.92
C LYS A 183 7.63 22.63 -0.78
N SER A 184 7.48 22.04 0.41
CA SER A 184 6.36 21.15 0.76
C SER A 184 5.51 21.80 1.84
N VAL A 185 4.24 21.41 1.92
CA VAL A 185 3.27 21.92 2.89
C VAL A 185 2.72 20.76 3.70
N ILE A 186 2.86 20.84 5.02
CA ILE A 186 2.21 19.90 5.94
C ILE A 186 0.92 20.55 6.42
N ASN A 187 -0.20 20.01 5.97
CA ASN A 187 -1.51 20.46 6.44
C ASN A 187 -1.94 19.69 7.69
N PRO A 188 -2.45 20.37 8.73
CA PRO A 188 -3.01 19.71 9.90
C PRO A 188 -4.36 19.07 9.56
N THR A 189 -4.72 18.05 10.33
CA THR A 189 -6.08 17.49 10.34
C THR A 189 -6.94 18.26 11.34
N ASP A 190 -8.23 18.42 11.06
CA ASP A 190 -9.17 19.07 11.96
C ASP A 190 -10.61 18.52 11.80
N ALA A 191 -11.58 19.20 12.42
CA ALA A 191 -12.97 18.80 12.39
C ALA A 191 -13.54 18.70 10.96
N THR A 192 -13.11 19.58 10.06
CA THR A 192 -13.58 19.71 8.67
C THR A 192 -12.65 19.00 7.67
N HIS A 193 -11.47 18.57 8.11
CA HIS A 193 -10.47 17.81 7.36
C HIS A 193 -10.02 16.58 8.18
N PRO A 194 -10.92 15.61 8.44
CA PRO A 194 -10.61 14.45 9.28
C PRO A 194 -9.51 13.56 8.69
N ALA A 195 -9.35 13.59 7.38
CA ALA A 195 -8.25 12.96 6.66
C ALA A 195 -7.69 13.94 5.62
N VAL A 196 -6.37 14.04 5.58
CA VAL A 196 -5.63 14.98 4.74
C VAL A 196 -4.64 14.20 3.89
N PRO A 197 -4.71 14.28 2.56
CA PRO A 197 -3.69 13.68 1.70
C PRO A 197 -2.35 14.37 1.96
N THR A 198 -1.28 13.60 1.99
CA THR A 198 0.06 14.13 2.25
C THR A 198 0.78 14.51 0.96
N ASP A 199 1.70 15.47 1.05
CA ASP A 199 2.62 15.83 -0.04
C ASP A 199 3.59 14.66 -0.35
N GLY A 200 3.20 13.81 -1.28
CA GLY A 200 3.97 12.63 -1.63
C GLY A 200 3.89 12.30 -3.11
N GLY A 201 5.05 11.99 -3.71
CA GLY A 201 5.14 11.47 -5.07
C GLY A 201 4.52 10.08 -5.28
N SER A 202 3.82 9.54 -4.28
CA SER A 202 3.12 8.25 -4.29
C SER A 202 1.69 8.33 -4.82
N SER A 203 1.10 9.52 -4.98
CA SER A 203 -0.19 9.73 -5.69
C SER A 203 -0.03 9.48 -7.19
N ARG A 204 0.38 8.27 -7.56
CA ARG A 204 0.64 7.87 -8.94
C ARG A 204 -0.53 7.03 -9.40
N TYR A 205 -1.31 7.60 -10.30
CA TYR A 205 -2.37 6.89 -10.99
C TYR A 205 -1.77 6.24 -12.22
N PHE A 206 -1.42 4.97 -12.09
CA PHE A 206 -0.82 4.22 -13.18
C PHE A 206 -1.82 3.30 -13.84
N ILE A 207 -1.75 3.26 -15.16
CA ILE A 207 -2.34 2.22 -15.99
C ILE A 207 -1.20 1.46 -16.66
N ARG A 208 -1.13 0.16 -16.43
CA ARG A 208 -0.31 -0.73 -17.24
C ARG A 208 -1.18 -1.36 -18.32
N PHE A 209 -0.96 -0.96 -19.58
CA PHE A 209 -1.70 -1.46 -20.76
C PHE A 209 -1.06 -2.72 -21.37
N ASP A 210 0.13 -3.10 -20.93
CA ASP A 210 0.86 -4.28 -21.42
C ASP A 210 0.51 -5.56 -20.66
N THR A 211 -0.28 -5.46 -19.58
CA THR A 211 -0.89 -6.61 -18.91
C THR A 211 -2.32 -6.73 -19.38
N GLN A 212 -2.72 -7.83 -20.04
CA GLN A 212 -4.15 -8.16 -20.16
C GLN A 212 -4.57 -9.00 -18.94
N PRO A 213 -5.51 -8.53 -18.10
CA PRO A 213 -6.26 -7.27 -18.13
C PRO A 213 -5.49 -6.05 -17.62
N ASP A 214 -5.85 -4.84 -18.11
CA ASP A 214 -5.24 -3.57 -17.70
C ASP A 214 -5.30 -3.41 -16.18
N LEU A 215 -4.19 -2.95 -15.61
CA LEU A 215 -4.07 -2.77 -14.18
C LEU A 215 -4.09 -1.28 -13.83
N LEU A 216 -5.17 -0.85 -13.18
CA LEU A 216 -5.26 0.44 -12.50
C LEU A 216 -4.68 0.30 -11.10
N THR A 217 -3.77 1.19 -10.72
CA THR A 217 -3.28 1.28 -9.34
C THR A 217 -3.18 2.72 -8.88
N THR A 218 -3.45 2.93 -7.60
CA THR A 218 -3.13 4.17 -6.89
C THR A 218 -2.74 3.84 -5.47
N GLU A 219 -1.97 4.74 -4.87
CA GLU A 219 -1.63 4.71 -3.48
C GLU A 219 -1.45 6.13 -2.96
N ALA A 220 -1.66 6.31 -1.67
CA ALA A 220 -1.41 7.59 -1.02
C ALA A 220 -1.25 7.40 0.48
N TRP A 221 -0.44 8.27 1.05
CA TRP A 221 -0.42 8.48 2.49
C TRP A 221 -1.44 9.56 2.86
N TYR A 222 -2.11 9.32 3.98
CA TYR A 222 -2.99 10.28 4.62
C TYR A 222 -2.57 10.47 6.07
N ARG A 223 -2.59 11.73 6.51
CA ARG A 223 -2.65 12.06 7.92
C ARG A 223 -4.11 12.10 8.33
N VAL A 224 -4.44 11.50 9.47
CA VAL A 224 -5.83 11.44 9.94
C VAL A 224 -5.97 11.88 11.38
N ASP A 225 -7.14 12.41 11.71
CA ASP A 225 -7.50 12.72 13.08
C ASP A 225 -7.86 11.45 13.88
N ALA A 226 -8.04 11.61 15.20
CA ALA A 226 -8.34 10.52 16.12
C ALA A 226 -9.77 9.95 16.00
N ARG A 227 -10.66 10.59 15.25
CA ARG A 227 -12.03 10.12 14.99
C ARG A 227 -12.05 9.09 13.87
N VAL A 228 -11.09 9.14 12.95
CA VAL A 228 -10.95 8.17 11.86
C VAL A 228 -10.58 6.79 12.43
N VAL A 229 -11.34 5.77 12.07
CA VAL A 229 -11.11 4.37 12.46
C VAL A 229 -10.68 3.54 11.25
N VAL A 230 -11.19 3.89 10.07
CA VAL A 230 -10.88 3.23 8.81
C VAL A 230 -10.95 4.24 7.68
N MET A 231 -10.09 4.07 6.68
CA MET A 231 -10.32 4.64 5.36
C MET A 231 -10.46 3.51 4.34
N ARG A 232 -11.24 3.75 3.30
CA ARG A 232 -11.34 2.82 2.18
C ARG A 232 -11.41 3.53 0.84
N GLN A 233 -10.92 2.86 -0.19
CA GLN A 233 -10.86 3.40 -1.53
C GLN A 233 -11.14 2.32 -2.58
N ARG A 234 -11.78 2.69 -3.69
CA ARG A 234 -12.02 1.80 -4.84
C ARG A 234 -12.04 2.57 -6.15
N PHE A 235 -11.67 1.89 -7.24
CA PHE A 235 -11.96 2.38 -8.57
C PHE A 235 -13.40 2.04 -8.97
N VAL A 236 -14.01 2.92 -9.77
CA VAL A 236 -15.24 2.67 -10.51
C VAL A 236 -14.93 2.91 -11.97
N VAL A 237 -14.98 1.84 -12.77
CA VAL A 237 -14.57 1.85 -14.17
C VAL A 237 -15.79 1.57 -15.04
N LYS A 238 -16.10 2.47 -15.98
CA LYS A 238 -17.29 2.34 -16.85
C LYS A 238 -18.59 2.09 -16.05
N GLY A 239 -18.69 2.70 -14.87
CA GLY A 239 -19.83 2.54 -13.95
C GLY A 239 -19.81 1.28 -13.07
N ALA A 240 -18.89 0.34 -13.31
CA ALA A 240 -18.75 -0.86 -12.49
C ALA A 240 -17.80 -0.61 -11.30
N PRO A 241 -18.25 -0.77 -10.05
CA PRO A 241 -17.38 -0.60 -8.89
C PRO A 241 -16.47 -1.81 -8.71
N GLY A 242 -15.18 -1.55 -8.52
CA GLY A 242 -14.21 -2.52 -8.05
C GLY A 242 -14.34 -2.80 -6.53
N PRO A 243 -13.47 -3.67 -5.98
CA PRO A 243 -13.48 -3.96 -4.56
C PRO A 243 -13.01 -2.76 -3.74
N TRP A 244 -13.51 -2.65 -2.51
CA TRP A 244 -13.03 -1.67 -1.55
C TRP A 244 -11.70 -2.12 -0.95
N PHE A 245 -10.67 -1.30 -1.05
CA PHE A 245 -9.41 -1.48 -0.35
C PHE A 245 -9.45 -0.71 0.96
N VAL A 246 -9.16 -1.39 2.06
CA VAL A 246 -9.41 -0.90 3.41
C VAL A 246 -8.11 -0.83 4.20
N ALA A 247 -7.88 0.31 4.84
CA ALA A 247 -6.73 0.54 5.71
C ALA A 247 -7.16 1.18 7.04
N LYS A 248 -6.47 0.81 8.12
CA LYS A 248 -6.66 1.38 9.46
C LYS A 248 -5.54 2.38 9.74
N PRO A 249 -5.81 3.43 10.52
CA PRO A 249 -4.78 4.33 10.97
C PRO A 249 -3.85 3.65 11.96
N ILE A 250 -2.56 3.96 11.85
CA ILE A 250 -1.52 3.60 12.79
C ILE A 250 -0.77 4.88 13.12
N ASP A 251 -0.81 5.27 14.39
CA ASP A 251 -0.20 6.49 14.91
C ASP A 251 -0.57 7.76 14.11
N GLY A 252 -1.84 7.87 13.71
CA GLY A 252 -2.37 9.02 12.97
C GLY A 252 -2.08 9.01 11.47
N TYR A 253 -1.55 7.90 10.93
CA TYR A 253 -1.25 7.75 9.51
C TYR A 253 -1.96 6.55 8.89
N VAL A 254 -2.45 6.74 7.67
CA VAL A 254 -3.03 5.69 6.83
C VAL A 254 -2.26 5.62 5.54
N PHE A 255 -1.79 4.42 5.18
CA PHE A 255 -1.37 4.12 3.81
C PHE A 255 -2.52 3.39 3.11
N LEU A 256 -3.11 4.05 2.11
CA LEU A 256 -4.10 3.43 1.24
C LEU A 256 -3.45 3.02 -0.06
N ARG A 257 -3.86 1.87 -0.56
CA ARG A 257 -3.51 1.38 -1.88
C ARG A 257 -4.73 0.69 -2.49
N SER A 258 -5.09 1.09 -3.69
CA SER A 258 -6.19 0.52 -4.44
C SER A 258 -5.73 0.01 -5.78
N ARG A 259 -6.39 -1.03 -6.27
CA ARG A 259 -6.17 -1.52 -7.62
C ARG A 259 -7.44 -2.06 -8.23
N ASP A 260 -7.52 -1.99 -9.54
CA ASP A 260 -8.58 -2.64 -10.29
C ASP A 260 -8.01 -3.35 -11.50
N LYS A 261 -8.45 -4.60 -11.70
CA LYS A 261 -8.17 -5.34 -12.93
C LYS A 261 -9.34 -5.06 -13.86
N SER A 262 -9.22 -4.00 -14.65
CA SER A 262 -10.29 -3.57 -15.53
C SER A 262 -10.25 -4.35 -16.84
N THR A 263 -11.40 -4.49 -17.50
CA THR A 263 -11.43 -4.74 -18.95
C THR A 263 -10.58 -3.69 -19.67
N ALA A 264 -10.04 -4.03 -20.84
CA ALA A 264 -9.23 -3.10 -21.65
C ALA A 264 -9.84 -1.68 -21.69
N LEU A 265 -9.07 -0.72 -21.20
CA LEU A 265 -9.36 0.70 -21.19
C LEU A 265 -8.95 1.29 -22.54
N ARG A 266 -9.67 2.32 -22.97
CA ARG A 266 -9.36 3.09 -24.17
C ARG A 266 -9.05 4.51 -23.79
N GLN A 267 -8.26 5.19 -24.61
CA GLN A 267 -8.07 6.63 -24.49
C GLN A 267 -9.43 7.33 -24.44
N GLY A 268 -9.61 8.25 -23.50
CA GLY A 268 -10.87 8.97 -23.28
C GLY A 268 -11.86 8.27 -22.34
N ASP A 269 -11.65 7.00 -22.00
CA ASP A 269 -12.49 6.32 -21.00
C ASP A 269 -12.44 7.06 -19.66
N GLN A 270 -13.59 7.16 -19.01
CA GLN A 270 -13.72 7.76 -17.67
C GLN A 270 -13.49 6.70 -16.59
N VAL A 271 -12.69 7.07 -15.60
CA VAL A 271 -12.44 6.30 -14.39
C VAL A 271 -12.71 7.19 -13.19
N ARG A 272 -13.41 6.66 -12.18
CA ARG A 272 -13.62 7.35 -10.91
C ARG A 272 -12.85 6.63 -9.81
N LEU A 273 -12.33 7.39 -8.86
CA LEU A 273 -11.77 6.89 -7.62
C LEU A 273 -12.63 7.40 -6.48
N GLU A 274 -13.22 6.49 -5.73
CA GLU A 274 -14.04 6.82 -4.57
C GLU A 274 -13.23 6.58 -3.30
N THR A 275 -13.13 7.58 -2.43
CA THR A 275 -12.44 7.49 -1.14
C THR A 275 -13.38 7.87 0.00
N GLN A 276 -13.45 7.04 1.04
CA GLN A 276 -14.31 7.23 2.21
C GLN A 276 -13.52 7.20 3.50
N VAL A 277 -13.94 8.05 4.44
CA VAL A 277 -13.40 8.13 5.81
C VAL A 277 -14.48 7.64 6.76
N ILE A 278 -14.16 6.66 7.59
CA ILE A 278 -15.11 5.99 8.47
C ILE A 278 -14.65 6.20 9.92
N GLY A 279 -15.55 6.74 10.74
CA GLY A 279 -15.36 6.94 12.15
C GLY A 279 -15.89 5.80 13.02
N ARG A 280 -15.97 6.06 14.33
CA ARG A 280 -16.51 5.10 15.30
C ARG A 280 -17.97 4.75 14.99
N GLY A 281 -18.35 3.50 15.27
CA GLY A 281 -19.70 2.99 14.99
C GLY A 281 -20.03 2.82 13.51
N GLY A 282 -19.03 2.89 12.61
CA GLY A 282 -19.24 2.75 11.16
C GLY A 282 -19.80 4.01 10.49
N LYS A 283 -19.90 5.13 11.22
CA LYS A 283 -20.36 6.40 10.67
C LYS A 283 -19.37 6.91 9.61
N LEU A 284 -19.86 7.25 8.43
CA LEU A 284 -19.05 7.98 7.47
C LEU A 284 -18.81 9.41 7.96
N LEU A 285 -17.54 9.82 7.96
CA LEU A 285 -17.11 11.19 8.19
C LEU A 285 -16.99 11.90 6.84
N ASP A 286 -16.70 13.20 6.88
CA ASP A 286 -16.34 13.95 5.68
C ASP A 286 -15.14 13.28 5.02
N ALA A 287 -15.20 13.18 3.70
CA ALA A 287 -14.16 12.52 2.92
C ALA A 287 -12.84 13.32 2.98
N PRO A 288 -11.71 12.74 2.53
CA PRO A 288 -10.44 13.43 2.62
C PRO A 288 -10.48 14.70 1.78
N ALA A 289 -9.95 15.78 2.32
CA ALA A 289 -9.92 17.05 1.64
C ALA A 289 -9.09 17.03 0.36
N ASP A 290 -9.41 17.94 -0.56
CA ASP A 290 -8.62 18.16 -1.78
C ASP A 290 -7.46 19.11 -1.52
N GLN A 291 -6.34 18.87 -2.18
CA GLN A 291 -5.21 19.78 -2.15
C GLN A 291 -5.22 20.69 -3.37
N LYS A 292 -5.26 22.01 -3.15
CA LYS A 292 -5.13 23.03 -4.18
C LYS A 292 -3.68 23.19 -4.61
N GLY A 293 -3.48 23.65 -5.85
CA GLY A 293 -2.19 24.15 -6.30
C GLY A 293 -1.67 25.22 -5.34
N GLY A 294 -0.45 25.05 -4.82
CA GLY A 294 0.12 25.90 -3.77
C GLY A 294 -0.07 25.38 -2.33
N GLY A 295 -0.62 24.17 -2.15
CA GLY A 295 -0.57 23.43 -0.88
C GLY A 295 -1.73 23.66 0.09
N GLY A 296 -2.70 24.50 -0.23
CA GLY A 296 -3.89 24.71 0.63
C GLY A 296 -4.93 23.60 0.49
N LEU A 297 -5.64 23.26 1.58
CA LEU A 297 -6.73 22.28 1.52
C LEU A 297 -8.07 22.93 1.16
N THR A 298 -8.90 22.17 0.45
CA THR A 298 -10.31 22.48 0.21
C THR A 298 -11.15 21.36 0.78
N PRO A 299 -12.17 21.68 1.61
CA PRO A 299 -13.07 20.66 2.13
C PRO A 299 -13.66 19.82 1.00
N SER A 300 -13.68 18.50 1.17
CA SER A 300 -14.40 17.62 0.25
C SER A 300 -15.86 17.58 0.66
N PRO A 301 -16.79 18.02 -0.20
CA PRO A 301 -18.21 18.01 0.15
C PRO A 301 -18.72 16.56 0.27
N GLY A 302 -19.23 16.22 1.46
CA GLY A 302 -19.90 14.94 1.71
C GLY A 302 -18.98 13.82 2.20
N THR A 303 -19.56 12.62 2.32
CA THR A 303 -18.93 11.47 2.98
C THR A 303 -18.07 10.60 2.07
N THR A 304 -18.07 10.90 0.77
CA THR A 304 -17.28 10.20 -0.25
C THR A 304 -16.65 11.21 -1.18
N ARG A 305 -15.33 11.22 -1.24
CA ARG A 305 -14.57 11.99 -2.22
C ARG A 305 -14.55 11.19 -3.51
N VAL A 306 -14.81 11.85 -4.63
CA VAL A 306 -14.84 11.23 -5.95
C VAL A 306 -13.88 11.99 -6.84
N ASP A 307 -12.70 11.42 -7.08
CA ASP A 307 -11.80 11.93 -8.10
C ASP A 307 -12.22 11.34 -9.45
N THR A 308 -12.40 12.18 -10.47
CA THR A 308 -12.72 11.70 -11.83
C THR A 308 -11.53 11.92 -12.74
N GLY A 309 -11.08 10.84 -13.36
CA GLY A 309 -9.95 10.79 -14.26
C GLY A 309 -10.35 10.35 -15.66
N THR A 310 -9.66 10.90 -16.65
CA THR A 310 -9.75 10.41 -18.03
C THR A 310 -8.48 9.65 -18.39
N VAL A 311 -8.64 8.51 -19.06
CA VAL A 311 -7.53 7.71 -19.58
C VAL A 311 -6.81 8.48 -20.69
N GLY A 312 -5.56 8.88 -20.42
CA GLY A 312 -4.61 9.33 -21.42
C GLY A 312 -3.67 8.19 -21.82
N LEU A 313 -3.09 8.26 -23.02
CA LEU A 313 -2.08 7.32 -23.51
C LEU A 313 -0.76 8.05 -23.72
N THR A 314 0.34 7.36 -23.43
CA THR A 314 1.67 7.78 -23.88
C THR A 314 1.75 7.78 -25.40
N PRO A 315 2.66 8.59 -26.00
CA PRO A 315 2.80 8.65 -27.45
C PRO A 315 3.07 7.29 -28.12
N ASP A 316 3.66 6.34 -27.39
CA ASP A 316 3.93 4.97 -27.86
C ASP A 316 2.74 4.00 -27.63
N GLY A 317 1.66 4.46 -27.00
CA GLY A 317 0.44 3.68 -26.73
C GLY A 317 0.58 2.53 -25.74
N ARG A 318 1.74 2.38 -25.09
CA ARG A 318 2.06 1.23 -24.20
C ARG A 318 1.79 1.50 -22.74
N ALA A 319 1.74 2.76 -22.35
CA ALA A 319 1.40 3.19 -21.00
C ALA A 319 0.33 4.28 -21.09
N GLY A 320 -0.28 4.58 -19.97
CA GLY A 320 -1.13 5.74 -19.89
C GLY A 320 -1.34 6.17 -18.46
N TRP A 321 -1.87 7.36 -18.35
CA TRP A 321 -2.05 8.03 -17.08
C TRP A 321 -3.52 8.38 -16.92
N LEU A 322 -3.97 8.44 -15.68
CA LEU A 322 -5.26 9.04 -15.37
C LEU A 322 -5.02 10.50 -15.02
N ASN A 323 -5.54 11.38 -15.88
CA ASN A 323 -5.64 12.80 -15.54
C ASN A 323 -6.83 12.99 -14.62
N PHE A 324 -6.62 12.83 -13.31
CA PHE A 324 -7.63 13.21 -12.33
C PHE A 324 -7.73 14.72 -12.27
N THR A 325 -8.91 15.23 -12.59
CA THR A 325 -9.26 16.63 -12.36
C THR A 325 -10.02 16.69 -11.04
N ASN A 326 -9.51 17.47 -10.08
CA ASN A 326 -10.30 17.87 -8.92
C ASN A 326 -11.42 18.77 -9.47
N ARG A 327 -12.67 18.31 -9.45
CA ARG A 327 -13.85 19.13 -9.75
C ARG A 327 -14.53 19.50 -8.45
#